data_AF-A0A7J0G9A7-F1
#
_entry.id   AF-A0A7J0G9A7-F1
#
_cell.length_a   1.000
_cell.length_b   1.000
_cell.length_c   1.000
_cell.angle_alpha   90.00
_cell.angle_beta   90.00
_cell.angle_gamma   90.00
#
_symmetry.space_group_name_H-M   'P 1'
#
loop_
_entity.id
_entity.type
_entity.pdbx_description
1 polymer ?
#
loop_
_entity_poly.entity_id
_entity_poly.type
_entity_poly.pdbx_seq_one_letter_code
_entity_poly.pdbx_strand_id
1 'polypeptide(L)'
;MAELKLSETRDLTRIERIGAHSHIRGLGLDSTLEPRSVSEGMVGQASARKAAGVIVQMVKAGKIAGRAVLLAGHPGTGKTAIAMGMAKSLGLETPFAMLAGSELFSLEMSKTEALTQAFRTIYYTPR
;
A
#
# COMPACT_ATOMS: atom_id res chain seq x y z
N MET A 1 40.09 -2.19 -25.52
CA MET A 1 39.01 -2.66 -24.62
C MET A 1 38.38 -1.43 -24.02
N ALA A 2 37.12 -1.14 -24.36
CA ALA A 2 36.42 0.03 -23.83
C ALA A 2 35.82 -0.34 -22.48
N GLU A 3 36.22 0.36 -21.42
CA GLU A 3 35.61 0.25 -20.09
C GLU A 3 34.18 0.77 -20.15
N LEU A 4 33.23 -0.15 -19.97
CA LEU A 4 31.83 0.17 -19.71
C LEU A 4 31.73 0.79 -18.32
N LYS A 5 31.63 2.12 -18.28
CA LYS A 5 31.23 2.84 -17.07
C LYS A 5 29.79 2.44 -16.76
N LEU A 6 29.59 1.57 -15.76
CA LEU A 6 28.29 1.37 -15.15
C LEU A 6 27.82 2.73 -14.63
N SER A 7 26.78 3.26 -15.26
CA SER A 7 26.00 4.36 -14.71
C SER A 7 25.45 3.88 -13.37
N GLU A 8 26.02 4.37 -12.27
CA GLU A 8 25.39 4.27 -10.96
C GLU A 8 23.99 4.87 -11.07
N THR A 9 22.98 4.01 -11.16
CA THR A 9 21.59 4.38 -10.94
C THR A 9 21.53 4.86 -9.50
N ARG A 10 21.66 6.17 -9.31
CA ARG A 10 21.33 6.78 -8.02
C ARG A 10 19.87 6.45 -7.80
N ASP A 11 19.59 5.54 -6.88
CA ASP A 11 18.28 5.40 -6.28
C ASP A 11 17.91 6.78 -5.76
N LEU A 12 17.11 7.49 -6.56
CA LEU A 12 16.43 8.69 -6.12
C LEU A 12 15.51 8.20 -5.01
N THR A 13 16.03 8.21 -3.77
CA THR A 13 15.25 8.07 -2.55
C THR A 13 14.01 8.91 -2.77
N ARG A 14 12.88 8.24 -3.01
CA ARG A 14 11.59 8.88 -3.30
C ARG A 14 11.37 9.88 -2.17
N ILE A 15 11.57 11.15 -2.45
CA ILE A 15 11.24 12.23 -1.51
C ILE A 15 9.77 11.99 -1.17
N GLU A 16 9.47 11.61 0.07
CA GLU A 16 8.08 11.51 0.55
C GLU A 16 7.51 12.93 0.51
N ARG A 17 6.93 13.32 -0.63
CA ARG A 17 6.17 14.56 -0.75
C ARG A 17 5.01 14.48 0.23
N ILE A 18 4.74 15.56 0.96
CA ILE A 18 3.58 15.66 1.85
C ILE A 18 2.30 15.52 1.01
N GLY A 19 1.77 14.30 0.91
CA GLY A 19 0.53 14.00 0.20
C GLY A 19 -0.70 14.12 1.11
N ALA A 20 -1.89 14.08 0.52
CA ALA A 20 -3.18 14.18 1.24
C ALA A 20 -3.36 13.14 2.36
N HIS A 21 -2.60 12.04 2.34
CA HIS A 21 -2.65 10.94 3.32
C HIS A 21 -1.35 10.80 4.14
N SER A 22 -0.46 11.79 4.09
CA SER A 22 0.84 11.79 4.82
C SER A 22 0.70 11.77 6.35
N HIS A 23 -0.43 12.21 6.88
CA HIS A 23 -0.73 12.20 8.31
C HIS A 23 -1.12 10.82 8.85
N ILE A 24 -1.42 9.85 7.97
CA ILE A 24 -1.86 8.51 8.37
C ILE A 24 -0.64 7.67 8.73
N ARG A 25 -0.63 7.18 9.97
CA ARG A 25 0.46 6.38 10.54
C ARG A 25 0.08 4.91 10.75
N GLY A 26 -1.20 4.58 10.69
CA GLY A 26 -1.72 3.24 10.88
C GLY A 26 -3.25 3.23 10.94
N LEU A 27 -3.84 2.10 11.33
CA LEU A 27 -5.28 1.94 11.46
C LEU A 27 -5.84 2.41 12.81
N GLY A 28 -5.00 2.71 13.80
CA GLY A 28 -5.38 3.24 15.12
C GLY A 28 -6.22 2.26 15.95
N LEU A 29 -5.90 0.97 15.87
CA LEU A 29 -6.59 -0.10 16.59
C LEU A 29 -5.86 -0.41 17.90
N ASP A 30 -6.60 -0.90 18.89
CA ASP A 30 -6.01 -1.48 20.10
C ASP A 30 -5.66 -2.96 19.94
N SER A 31 -5.20 -3.58 21.03
CA SER A 31 -4.83 -5.00 21.07
C SER A 31 -5.99 -5.96 20.81
N THR A 32 -7.23 -5.51 20.92
CA THR A 32 -8.45 -6.29 20.66
C THR A 32 -9.01 -6.06 19.26
N LEU A 33 -8.28 -5.31 18.41
CA LEU A 33 -8.71 -4.85 17.08
C LEU A 33 -9.88 -3.88 17.10
N GLU A 34 -10.16 -3.24 18.25
CA GLU A 34 -11.17 -2.20 18.32
C GLU A 34 -10.56 -0.84 17.90
N PRO A 35 -11.26 -0.07 17.06
CA PRO A 35 -10.78 1.22 16.59
C PRO A 35 -10.96 2.27 17.68
N ARG A 36 -9.86 2.96 18.03
CA ARG A 36 -9.94 4.15 18.88
C ARG A 36 -10.60 5.31 18.14
N SER A 37 -11.35 6.14 18.86
CA SER A 37 -12.11 7.28 18.30
C SER A 37 -11.24 8.19 17.43
N VAL A 38 -10.03 8.50 17.88
CA VAL A 38 -8.99 9.26 17.16
C VAL A 38 -7.64 8.61 17.46
N SER A 39 -6.96 8.09 16.45
CA SER A 39 -5.63 7.49 16.62
C SER A 39 -4.91 7.30 15.28
N GLU A 40 -3.57 7.41 15.29
CA GLU A 40 -2.69 7.20 14.11
C GLU A 40 -3.09 7.97 12.85
N GLY A 41 -3.66 9.17 13.03
CA GLY A 41 -4.14 10.00 11.92
C GLY A 41 -5.52 9.60 11.36
N MET A 42 -6.18 8.62 11.97
CA MET A 42 -7.52 8.15 11.60
C MET A 42 -8.59 8.62 12.59
N VAL A 43 -9.77 8.98 12.07
CA VAL A 43 -10.96 9.38 12.84
C VAL A 43 -12.19 8.70 12.24
N GLY A 44 -13.06 8.15 13.09
CA GLY A 44 -14.30 7.49 12.64
C GLY A 44 -14.03 6.22 11.82
N GLN A 45 -14.94 5.90 10.89
CA GLN A 45 -14.90 4.69 10.04
C GLN A 45 -14.61 3.39 10.83
N ALA A 46 -15.25 3.25 12.00
CA ALA A 46 -14.94 2.19 12.96
C ALA A 46 -15.06 0.78 12.35
N SER A 47 -16.19 0.48 11.69
CA SER A 47 -16.42 -0.82 11.05
C SER A 47 -15.37 -1.14 9.98
N ALA A 48 -15.05 -0.18 9.11
CA ALA A 48 -14.08 -0.36 8.06
C ALA A 48 -12.65 -0.51 8.60
N ARG A 49 -12.27 0.25 9.63
CA ARG A 49 -10.97 0.13 10.30
C ARG A 49 -10.82 -1.23 11.01
N LYS A 50 -11.86 -1.69 11.70
CA LYS A 50 -11.87 -3.01 12.34
C LYS A 50 -11.71 -4.13 11.32
N ALA A 51 -12.49 -4.09 10.22
CA ALA A 51 -12.37 -5.06 9.13
C ALA A 51 -10.97 -5.05 8.47
N ALA A 52 -10.43 -3.86 8.21
CA ALA A 52 -9.06 -3.69 7.71
C ALA A 52 -8.02 -4.27 8.68
N GLY A 53 -8.23 -4.10 10.00
CA GLY A 53 -7.39 -4.69 11.05
C GLY A 53 -7.35 -6.21 10.99
N VAL A 54 -8.51 -6.86 10.84
CA VAL A 54 -8.59 -8.31 10.68
C VAL A 54 -7.80 -8.77 9.45
N ILE A 55 -7.93 -8.07 8.32
CA ILE A 55 -7.17 -8.37 7.10
C ILE A 55 -5.66 -8.23 7.34
N VAL A 56 -5.21 -7.15 7.98
CA VAL A 56 -3.80 -6.94 8.32
C VAL A 56 -3.27 -8.10 9.18
N GLN A 57 -4.05 -8.56 10.16
CA GLN A 57 -3.66 -9.71 10.98
C GLN A 57 -3.61 -11.02 10.19
N MET A 58 -4.55 -11.25 9.26
CA MET A 58 -4.52 -12.42 8.38
C MET A 58 -3.28 -12.43 7.48
N VAL A 59 -2.89 -11.26 6.96
CA VAL A 59 -1.66 -11.09 6.16
C VAL A 59 -0.42 -11.36 7.01
N LYS A 60 -0.32 -10.75 8.21
CA LYS A 60 0.81 -10.97 9.13
C LYS A 60 0.94 -12.43 9.56
N ALA A 61 -0.18 -13.12 9.74
CA ALA A 61 -0.21 -14.54 10.08
C ALA A 61 0.08 -15.48 8.88
N GLY A 62 0.24 -14.94 7.67
CA GLY A 62 0.44 -15.73 6.44
C GLY A 62 -0.75 -16.62 6.08
N LYS A 63 -1.94 -16.38 6.65
CA LYS A 63 -3.14 -17.21 6.45
C LYS A 63 -3.91 -16.88 5.17
N ILE A 64 -3.47 -15.87 4.44
CA ILE A 64 -4.15 -15.36 3.26
C ILE A 64 -3.14 -15.19 2.11
N ALA A 65 -3.42 -15.84 0.98
CA ALA A 65 -2.68 -15.70 -0.27
C ALA A 65 -3.67 -15.74 -1.44
N GLY A 66 -3.40 -14.98 -2.51
CA GLY A 66 -4.26 -14.95 -3.70
C GLY A 66 -5.67 -14.40 -3.47
N ARG A 67 -5.85 -13.50 -2.49
CA ARG A 67 -7.14 -12.85 -2.22
C ARG A 67 -7.10 -11.38 -2.61
N ALA A 68 -8.23 -10.89 -3.11
CA ALA A 68 -8.46 -9.48 -3.40
C ALA A 68 -9.44 -8.89 -2.38
N VAL A 69 -9.20 -7.65 -1.98
CA VAL A 69 -10.09 -6.87 -1.11
C VAL A 69 -10.54 -5.63 -1.87
N LEU A 70 -11.84 -5.37 -1.91
CA LEU A 70 -12.43 -4.19 -2.54
C LEU A 70 -12.93 -3.22 -1.47
N LEU A 71 -12.46 -1.97 -1.51
CA LEU A 71 -12.98 -0.89 -0.69
C LEU A 71 -14.01 -0.09 -1.50
N ALA A 72 -15.27 -0.13 -1.10
CA ALA A 72 -16.37 0.56 -1.76
C ALA A 72 -17.01 1.63 -0.88
N GLY A 73 -17.62 2.64 -1.51
CA GLY A 73 -18.31 3.74 -0.82
C GLY A 73 -18.23 5.06 -1.59
N HIS A 74 -18.99 6.05 -1.14
CA HIS A 74 -19.05 7.38 -1.77
C HIS A 74 -17.67 8.07 -1.86
N PRO A 75 -17.49 9.02 -2.79
CA PRO A 75 -16.29 9.87 -2.82
C PRO A 75 -16.06 10.56 -1.46
N GLY A 76 -14.80 10.72 -1.06
CA GLY A 76 -14.46 11.39 0.21
C GLY A 76 -14.60 10.56 1.48
N THR A 77 -15.09 9.31 1.43
CA THR A 77 -15.29 8.48 2.65
C THR A 77 -14.03 7.79 3.19
N GLY A 78 -12.84 8.17 2.72
CA GLY A 78 -11.57 7.67 3.28
C GLY A 78 -11.12 6.28 2.78
N LYS A 79 -11.58 5.81 1.61
CA LYS A 79 -11.14 4.51 1.04
C LYS A 79 -9.61 4.42 0.89
N THR A 80 -9.01 5.41 0.24
CA THR A 80 -7.55 5.49 0.07
C THR A 80 -6.83 5.67 1.40
N ALA A 81 -7.45 6.38 2.34
CA ALA A 81 -6.92 6.55 3.70
C ALA A 81 -6.84 5.22 4.46
N ILE A 82 -7.87 4.37 4.37
CA ILE A 82 -7.86 3.03 4.96
C ILE A 82 -6.79 2.15 4.31
N ALA A 83 -6.67 2.17 2.97
CA ALA A 83 -5.62 1.42 2.28
C ALA A 83 -4.21 1.85 2.72
N MET A 84 -3.98 3.16 2.88
CA MET A 84 -2.73 3.70 3.43
C MET A 84 -2.50 3.26 4.88
N GLY A 85 -3.55 3.30 5.71
CA GLY A 85 -3.49 2.84 7.09
C GLY A 85 -3.13 1.35 7.19
N MET A 86 -3.68 0.52 6.32
CA MET A 86 -3.32 -0.90 6.22
C MET A 86 -1.85 -1.08 5.86
N ALA A 87 -1.37 -0.36 4.84
CA ALA A 87 0.03 -0.42 4.40
C ALA A 87 0.99 -0.03 5.54
N LYS A 88 0.74 1.09 6.23
CA LYS A 88 1.57 1.52 7.36
C LYS A 88 1.48 0.56 8.56
N SER A 89 0.33 -0.07 8.79
CA SER A 89 0.15 -1.05 9.88
C SER A 89 0.85 -2.39 9.62
N LEU A 90 1.11 -2.75 8.36
CA LEU A 90 1.89 -3.95 8.01
C LEU A 90 3.37 -3.79 8.35
N GLY A 91 3.87 -2.55 8.37
CA GLY A 91 5.24 -2.19 8.72
C GLY A 91 6.04 -1.67 7.53
N LEU A 92 7.12 -0.95 7.81
CA LEU A 92 7.98 -0.33 6.77
C LEU A 92 8.66 -1.37 5.86
N GLU A 93 8.90 -2.57 6.40
CA GLU A 93 9.49 -3.71 5.71
C GLU A 93 8.52 -4.42 4.75
N THR A 94 7.22 -4.09 4.81
CA THR A 94 6.23 -4.72 3.93
C THR A 94 6.15 -3.93 2.62
N PRO A 95 6.54 -4.51 1.47
CA PRO A 95 6.50 -3.80 0.20
C PRO A 95 5.06 -3.41 -0.14
N PHE A 96 4.85 -2.14 -0.42
CA PHE A 96 3.56 -1.57 -0.80
C PHE A 96 3.71 -0.79 -2.10
N ALA A 97 2.86 -1.13 -3.08
CA ALA A 97 2.77 -0.39 -4.33
C ALA A 97 1.35 0.19 -4.48
N MET A 98 1.27 1.48 -4.78
CA MET A 98 0.07 2.10 -5.31
C MET A 98 0.18 2.14 -6.83
N LEU A 99 -0.90 1.75 -7.50
CA LEU A 99 -1.03 1.82 -8.94
C LEU A 99 -2.41 2.39 -9.27
N ALA A 100 -2.43 3.46 -10.05
CA ALA A 100 -3.66 3.99 -10.63
C ALA A 100 -4.03 3.19 -11.88
N GLY A 101 -5.32 2.95 -12.09
CA GLY A 101 -5.78 2.21 -13.27
C GLY A 101 -5.37 2.86 -14.59
N SER A 102 -5.21 4.18 -14.62
CA SER A 102 -4.70 4.92 -15.78
C SER A 102 -3.24 4.62 -16.10
N GLU A 103 -2.42 4.25 -15.10
CA GLU A 103 -1.01 3.89 -15.31
C GLU A 103 -0.85 2.54 -16.03
N LEU A 104 -1.92 1.72 -16.09
CA LEU A 104 -1.92 0.46 -16.83
C LEU A 104 -2.09 0.64 -18.34
N PHE A 105 -2.47 1.83 -18.80
CA PHE A 105 -2.64 2.11 -20.22
C PHE A 105 -1.32 2.63 -20.78
N SER A 106 -0.66 1.79 -21.58
CA SER A 106 0.54 2.14 -22.34
C SER A 106 0.34 1.82 -23.82
N LEU A 107 0.98 2.62 -24.69
CA LEU A 107 1.08 2.34 -26.13
C LEU A 107 2.19 1.32 -26.43
N GLU A 108 3.21 1.25 -25.57
CA GLU A 108 4.42 0.43 -25.78
C GLU A 108 4.31 -0.95 -25.13
N MET A 109 3.41 -1.12 -24.16
CA MET A 109 3.30 -2.32 -23.34
C MET A 109 1.84 -2.76 -23.18
N SER A 110 1.62 -4.08 -23.21
CA SER A 110 0.29 -4.64 -22.97
C SER A 110 -0.16 -4.45 -21.52
N LYS A 111 -1.47 -4.30 -21.31
CA LYS A 111 -2.07 -4.15 -19.96
C LYS A 111 -1.72 -5.32 -19.03
N THR A 112 -1.61 -6.53 -19.57
CA THR A 112 -1.27 -7.74 -18.82
C THR A 112 0.17 -7.71 -18.34
N GLU A 113 1.10 -7.26 -19.19
CA GLU A 113 2.51 -7.11 -18.83
C GLU A 113 2.68 -6.00 -17.77
N ALA A 114 1.98 -4.88 -17.93
CA ALA A 114 1.97 -3.80 -16.93
C ALA A 114 1.53 -4.29 -15.54
N LEU A 115 0.46 -5.09 -15.47
CA LEU A 115 -0.01 -5.70 -14.23
C LEU A 115 1.01 -6.70 -13.66
N THR A 116 1.59 -7.53 -14.53
CA THR A 116 2.59 -8.53 -14.13
C THR A 116 3.81 -7.87 -13.50
N GLN A 117 4.29 -6.78 -14.09
CA GLN A 117 5.40 -6.00 -13.55
C GLN A 117 5.04 -5.34 -12.21
N ALA A 118 3.85 -4.77 -12.07
CA ALA A 118 3.39 -4.19 -10.81
C ALA A 118 3.38 -5.22 -9.67
N PHE A 119 2.89 -6.45 -9.93
CA PHE A 119 2.97 -7.54 -8.95
C PHE A 119 4.41 -7.94 -8.67
N ARG A 120 5.26 -8.07 -9.70
CA ARG A 120 6.67 -8.47 -9.54
C ARG A 120 7.45 -7.52 -8.64
N THR A 121 7.21 -6.21 -8.75
CA THR A 121 7.83 -5.22 -7.86
C THR A 121 7.53 -5.53 -6.39
N ILE A 122 6.30 -5.90 -6.05
CA ILE A 122 5.91 -6.23 -4.67
C ILE A 122 6.62 -7.49 -4.17
N TYR A 123 6.76 -8.53 -5.00
CA TYR A 123 7.35 -9.82 -4.59
C TYR A 123 8.89 -9.85 -4.59
N TYR A 124 9.54 -9.05 -5.44
CA TYR A 124 10.99 -9.12 -5.67
C TYR A 124 11.78 -7.93 -5.12
N THR A 125 11.14 -6.95 -4.46
CA THR A 125 11.91 -5.89 -3.78
C THR A 125 12.75 -6.54 -2.67
N PRO A 126 14.09 -6.50 -2.76
CA PRO A 126 14.96 -7.09 -1.74
C PRO A 126 14.75 -6.36 -0.40
N ARG A 127 14.72 -7.13 0.69
CA ARG A 127 14.67 -6.63 2.06
C ARG A 127 15.97 -5.95 2.45
#